data_AF-A0ABD0NSN5-F1
#
_entry.id   AF-A0ABD0NSN5-F1
#
_cell.length_a   1.000
_cell.length_b   1.000
_cell.length_c   1.000
_cell.angle_alpha   90.00
_cell.angle_beta   90.00
_cell.angle_gamma   90.00
#
_symmetry.space_group_name_H-M   'P 1'
#
loop_
_entity.id
_entity.type
_entity.pdbx_description
1 polymer ?
#
loop_
_entity_poly.entity_id
_entity_poly.type
_entity_poly.pdbx_seq_one_letter_code
_entity_poly.pdbx_strand_id
1 'polypeptide(L)' 'EPGVWAVERAKQNVIENFLLVGILEELEDVLLLLERLLPHYFSDVLTIYKSP' A
#
# COMPACT_ATOMS: atom_id res chain seq x y z
N GLU A 1 2.76 27.71 1.78
CA GLU A 1 3.25 26.32 1.59
C GLU A 1 2.70 25.45 2.71
N PRO A 2 2.38 24.17 2.46
CA PRO A 2 2.04 23.26 3.55
C PRO A 2 3.26 23.18 4.47
N GLY A 3 3.15 23.78 5.66
CA GLY A 3 4.26 23.87 6.61
C GLY A 3 4.57 22.52 7.25
N VAL A 4 5.57 22.52 8.15
CA VAL A 4 6.02 21.33 8.91
C VAL A 4 4.85 20.54 9.51
N TRP A 5 3.81 21.23 9.99
CA TRP A 5 2.59 20.61 10.51
C TRP A 5 1.92 19.64 9.53
N ALA A 6 1.83 20.01 8.24
CA ALA A 6 1.15 19.19 7.25
C ALA A 6 1.90 17.88 6.98
N VAL A 7 3.23 17.92 6.99
CA VAL A 7 4.09 16.73 6.84
C VAL A 7 3.94 15.80 8.04
N GLU A 8 3.98 16.34 9.25
CA GLU A 8 3.79 15.53 10.46
C GLU A 8 2.39 14.93 10.52
N ARG A 9 1.36 15.68 10.11
CA ARG A 9 0.00 15.15 10.02
C ARG A 9 -0.12 14.06 8.97
N ALA A 10 0.57 14.18 7.83
CA ALA A 10 0.58 13.14 6.80
C ALA A 10 1.22 11.84 7.32
N LYS A 11 2.35 11.92 8.02
CA LYS A 11 3.00 10.75 8.65
C LYS A 11 2.09 10.06 9.67
N GLN A 12 1.46 10.85 10.56
CA GLN A 12 0.49 10.31 11.53
C GLN A 12 -0.65 9.60 10.83
N ASN A 13 -1.21 10.20 9.77
CA ASN A 13 -2.31 9.59 9.03
C ASN A 13 -1.91 8.24 8.42
N VAL A 14 -0.73 8.14 7.80
CA VAL A 14 -0.21 6.88 7.24
C VAL A 14 -0.12 5.78 8.31
N ILE A 15 0.35 6.10 9.51
CA ILE A 15 0.51 5.13 10.60
C ILE A 15 -0.84 4.74 11.21
N GLU A 16 -1.74 5.71 11.40
CA GLU A 16 -2.97 5.50 12.19
C GLU A 16 -4.17 5.05 11.36
N ASN A 17 -4.23 5.38 10.07
CA ASN A 17 -5.46 5.26 9.27
C ASN A 17 -5.31 4.43 7.99
N PHE A 18 -4.10 4.04 7.60
CA PHE A 18 -3.88 3.20 6.43
C PHE A 18 -3.43 1.81 6.85
N LEU A 19 -4.09 0.78 6.31
CA LEU A 19 -3.71 -0.62 6.54
C LEU A 19 -2.31 -0.93 6.01
N LEU A 20 -2.00 -0.40 4.82
CA LEU A 20 -0.73 -0.57 4.12
C LEU A 20 -0.52 0.63 3.20
N VAL A 21 0.71 1.15 3.15
CA VAL A 21 1.16 2.12 2.15
C VAL A 21 2.40 1.54 1.48
N GLY A 22 2.31 1.31 0.18
CA GLY A 22 3.40 0.80 -0.65
C GLY A 22 4.08 1.89 -1.46
N ILE A 23 5.19 1.53 -2.10
CA ILE A 23 5.85 2.34 -3.13
C ILE A 23 5.79 1.63 -4.47
N LEU A 24 5.91 2.38 -5.57
CA LEU A 24 5.72 1.84 -6.92
C LEU A 24 6.85 0.88 -7.31
N GLU A 25 8.06 1.17 -6.85
CA GLU A 25 9.27 0.38 -7.10
C GLU A 25 9.19 -1.03 -6.49
N GLU A 26 8.36 -1.20 -5.46
CA GLU A 26 8.14 -2.46 -4.74
C GLU A 26 6.68 -2.95 -4.91
N LEU A 27 6.02 -2.59 -6.02
CA LEU A 27 4.61 -2.90 -6.24
C LEU A 27 4.30 -4.40 -6.10
N GLU A 28 5.17 -5.28 -6.57
CA GLU A 28 4.98 -6.72 -6.45
C GLU A 28 4.88 -7.18 -4.98
N ASP A 29 5.75 -6.68 -4.11
CA ASP A 29 5.74 -7.00 -2.68
C ASP A 29 4.51 -6.42 -1.98
N VAL A 30 4.07 -5.23 -2.40
CA VAL A 30 2.83 -4.60 -1.90
C VAL A 30 1.62 -5.44 -2.28
N LEU A 31 1.55 -5.92 -3.52
CA LEU A 31 0.47 -6.79 -3.99
C LEU A 31 0.46 -8.14 -3.25
N LEU A 32 1.64 -8.71 -2.98
CA LEU A 32 1.76 -9.93 -2.17
C LEU A 32 1.23 -9.72 -0.73
N LEU A 33 1.56 -8.59 -0.11
CA LEU A 33 1.04 -8.26 1.23
C LEU A 33 -0.48 -8.08 1.19
N LEU A 34 -1.02 -7.40 0.19
CA LEU A 34 -2.47 -7.22 0.03
C LEU A 34 -3.20 -8.55 -0.19
N GLU A 35 -2.65 -9.45 -1.00
CA GLU A 35 -3.20 -10.80 -1.19
C GLU A 35 -3.29 -11.58 0.13
N ARG A 36 -2.29 -11.43 1.02
CA ARG A 36 -2.29 -12.11 2.32
C ARG A 36 -3.18 -11.45 3.36
N LEU A 37 -3.23 -10.11 3.37
CA LEU A 37 -4.00 -9.33 4.36
C LEU A 37 -5.48 -9.27 4.01
N LEU A 38 -5.80 -9.15 2.71
CA LEU A 38 -7.13 -8.95 2.16
C LEU A 38 -7.41 -9.96 1.02
N PRO A 39 -7.29 -11.27 1.27
CA PRO A 39 -7.41 -12.30 0.23
C PRO A 39 -8.74 -12.22 -0.51
N HIS A 40 -9.84 -11.89 0.18
CA HIS A 40 -11.15 -11.77 -0.46
C HIS A 40 -11.21 -10.74 -1.60
N TYR A 41 -10.32 -9.75 -1.60
CA TYR A 41 -10.24 -8.70 -2.63
C TYR A 41 -9.07 -8.90 -3.59
N PHE A 42 -7.96 -9.47 -3.11
CA PHE A 42 -6.69 -9.52 -3.84
C PHE A 42 -6.20 -10.94 -4.15
N SER A 43 -7.06 -11.95 -4.07
CA SER A 43 -6.72 -13.32 -4.51
C SER A 43 -6.23 -13.33 -5.96
N ASP A 44 -5.14 -14.07 -6.19
CA ASP A 44 -4.48 -14.28 -7.48
C ASP A 44 -3.91 -13.01 -8.13
N VAL A 45 -3.78 -11.91 -7.38
CA VAL A 45 -3.35 -10.62 -7.93
C VAL A 45 -1.95 -10.67 -8.54
N LEU A 46 -1.03 -11.45 -7.97
CA LEU A 46 0.32 -11.61 -8.51
C LEU A 46 0.33 -12.37 -9.83
N THR A 47 -0.55 -13.36 -9.96
CA THR A 47 -0.74 -14.12 -11.20
C THR A 47 -1.25 -13.19 -12.30
N ILE A 48 -2.24 -12.35 -11.99
CA ILE A 48 -2.79 -11.36 -12.93
C ILE A 48 -1.72 -10.33 -13.30
N TYR A 49 -1.00 -9.79 -12.31
CA TYR A 49 0.01 -8.76 -12.55
C TYR A 49 1.18 -9.23 -13.43
N LYS A 50 1.59 -10.50 -13.29
CA LYS A 50 2.66 -11.11 -14.08
C LYS A 50 2.18 -11.74 -15.39
N SER A 51 0.89 -11.69 -15.67
CA SER A 51 0.36 -12.20 -16.93
C SER A 51 0.86 -11.34 -18.11
N PRO A 52 1.26 -11.98 -19.23
CA PRO A 52 1.84 -11.30 -20.38
C PRO A 52 0.89 -10.38 -21.13
#